data_AF-A0A9D4YTZ3-F1
#
_entry.id   AF-A0A9D4YTZ3-F1
#
_cell.length_a   1.000
_cell.length_b   1.000
_cell.length_c   1.000
_cell.angle_alpha   90.00
_cell.angle_beta   90.00
_cell.angle_gamma   90.00
#
_symmetry.space_group_name_H-M   'P 1'
#
loop_
_entity.id
_entity.type
_entity.pdbx_description
1 polymer ?
#
loop_
_entity_poly.entity_id
_entity_poly.type
_entity_poly.pdbx_seq_one_letter_code
_entity_poly.pdbx_strand_id
1 'polypeptide(L)'
;MAAKIKRVLRTWNSVDDFQEGEEWQEALDALESVTSQVSGDPKAFDLTGDGERWEAAGGDEISEASEFSTVLYEKWAEVLGQAAENLEWEPAQWEALWKNLQKWGRALSRAGLDFGNDTGMGELQEVVEAYSSGAPKQRKRKAPVEEAAEEEGEEDEEDPAKKKRAADDE
;
A
#
# COMPACT_ATOMS: atom_id res chain seq x y z
N MET A 1 -3.93 -15.54 27.14
CA MET A 1 -2.95 -15.77 26.06
C MET A 1 -3.63 -16.18 24.77
N ALA A 2 -4.38 -17.29 24.71
CA ALA A 2 -5.15 -17.71 23.53
C ALA A 2 -6.09 -16.61 22.95
N ALA A 3 -6.75 -15.81 23.80
CA ALA A 3 -7.60 -14.70 23.34
C ALA A 3 -6.81 -13.56 22.65
N LYS A 4 -5.52 -13.38 23.00
CA LYS A 4 -4.64 -12.39 22.36
C LYS A 4 -4.27 -12.86 20.96
N ILE A 5 -3.87 -14.12 20.82
CA ILE A 5 -3.54 -14.75 19.53
C ILE A 5 -4.75 -14.73 18.60
N LYS A 6 -5.94 -15.13 19.09
CA LYS A 6 -7.19 -15.07 18.30
C LYS A 6 -7.54 -13.66 17.81
N ARG A 7 -7.22 -12.62 18.59
CA ARG A 7 -7.43 -11.23 18.17
C ARG A 7 -6.44 -10.82 17.09
N VAL A 8 -5.17 -11.19 17.25
CA VAL A 8 -4.12 -10.94 16.25
C VAL A 8 -4.46 -11.67 14.95
N LEU A 9 -4.83 -12.94 15.00
CA LEU A 9 -5.30 -13.72 13.85
C LEU A 9 -6.51 -13.10 13.16
N ARG A 10 -7.51 -12.64 13.93
CA ARG A 10 -8.65 -11.94 13.33
C ARG A 10 -8.23 -10.69 12.56
N THR A 11 -7.27 -9.94 13.09
CA THR A 11 -6.75 -8.71 12.47
C THR A 11 -5.89 -9.05 11.25
N TRP A 12 -5.14 -10.15 11.31
CA TRP A 12 -4.36 -10.69 10.20
C TRP A 12 -5.27 -11.12 9.05
N ASN A 13 -6.29 -11.93 9.32
CA ASN A 13 -7.21 -12.44 8.30
C ASN A 13 -8.06 -11.33 7.67
N SER A 14 -8.33 -10.24 8.41
CA SER A 14 -9.05 -9.11 7.82
C SER A 14 -8.23 -8.30 6.83
N VAL A 15 -6.91 -8.47 6.76
CA VAL A 15 -6.06 -7.79 5.76
C VAL A 15 -6.52 -8.11 4.34
N ASP A 16 -6.94 -9.36 4.10
CA ASP A 16 -7.43 -9.79 2.79
C ASP A 16 -8.82 -9.23 2.44
N ASP A 17 -9.56 -8.74 3.42
CA ASP A 17 -10.87 -8.10 3.21
C ASP A 17 -10.73 -6.65 2.69
N PHE A 18 -9.53 -6.06 2.78
CA PHE A 18 -9.25 -4.67 2.44
C PHE A 18 -8.51 -4.57 1.10
N GLN A 19 -9.24 -4.58 -0.03
CA GLN A 19 -8.64 -4.67 -1.37
C GLN A 19 -8.87 -3.44 -2.28
N GLU A 20 -9.60 -2.41 -1.86
CA GLU A 20 -9.89 -1.25 -2.72
C GLU A 20 -9.65 0.12 -2.07
N GLY A 21 -8.83 0.97 -2.73
CA GLY A 21 -8.74 2.41 -2.43
C GLY A 21 -8.32 2.74 -0.99
N GLU A 22 -9.19 3.44 -0.24
CA GLU A 22 -8.94 3.86 1.15
C GLU A 22 -8.76 2.66 2.11
N GLU A 23 -9.23 1.47 1.74
CA GLU A 23 -9.07 0.24 2.52
C GLU A 23 -7.60 -0.20 2.62
N TRP A 24 -6.74 0.18 1.67
CA TRP A 24 -5.31 -0.13 1.74
C TRP A 24 -4.62 0.51 2.94
N GLN A 25 -5.13 1.66 3.41
CA GLN A 25 -4.64 2.25 4.66
C GLN A 25 -5.04 1.39 5.86
N GLU A 26 -6.27 0.87 5.88
CA GLU A 26 -6.74 -0.03 6.94
C GLU A 26 -5.97 -1.36 6.93
N ALA A 27 -5.61 -1.87 5.74
CA ALA A 27 -4.75 -3.04 5.57
C ALA A 27 -3.35 -2.80 6.16
N LEU A 28 -2.74 -1.64 5.89
CA LEU A 28 -1.46 -1.25 6.47
C LEU A 28 -1.57 -1.11 7.99
N ASP A 29 -2.58 -0.41 8.50
CA ASP A 29 -2.81 -0.23 9.94
C ASP A 29 -2.99 -1.59 10.67
N ALA A 30 -3.71 -2.52 10.04
CA ALA A 30 -3.88 -3.88 10.53
C ALA A 30 -2.54 -4.64 10.59
N LEU A 31 -1.73 -4.57 9.52
CA LEU A 31 -0.39 -5.16 9.48
C LEU A 31 0.57 -4.53 10.50
N GLU A 32 0.57 -3.20 10.64
CA GLU A 32 1.33 -2.49 11.66
C GLU A 32 0.95 -2.94 13.07
N SER A 33 -0.35 -3.09 13.34
CA SER A 33 -0.87 -3.55 14.63
C SER A 33 -0.42 -4.97 14.94
N VAL A 34 -0.53 -5.90 13.98
CA VAL A 34 -0.08 -7.29 14.15
C VAL A 34 1.43 -7.34 14.37
N THR A 35 2.19 -6.67 13.50
CA THR A 35 3.66 -6.66 13.52
C THR A 35 4.20 -6.04 14.81
N SER A 36 3.62 -4.93 15.27
CA SER A 36 4.01 -4.30 16.53
C SER A 36 3.68 -5.17 17.75
N GLN A 37 2.52 -5.84 17.75
CA GLN A 37 2.14 -6.70 18.88
C GLN A 37 3.03 -7.94 18.97
N VAL A 38 3.36 -8.54 17.83
CA VAL A 38 4.19 -9.74 17.77
C VAL A 38 5.65 -9.41 18.06
N SER A 39 6.22 -8.39 17.41
CA SER A 39 7.61 -7.97 17.63
C SER A 39 7.89 -7.47 19.06
N GLY A 40 6.86 -6.99 19.76
CA GLY A 40 6.96 -6.56 21.16
C GLY A 40 7.15 -7.72 22.15
N ASP A 41 6.66 -8.92 21.84
CA ASP A 41 6.84 -10.12 22.68
C ASP A 41 6.68 -11.42 21.87
N PRO A 42 7.66 -11.78 21.02
CA PRO A 42 7.55 -12.93 20.12
C PRO A 42 7.36 -14.26 20.86
N LYS A 43 7.93 -14.38 22.06
CA LYS A 43 7.83 -15.59 22.90
C LYS A 43 6.42 -15.81 23.45
N ALA A 44 5.68 -14.74 23.75
CA ALA A 44 4.28 -14.88 24.17
C ALA A 44 3.37 -15.47 23.08
N PHE A 45 3.77 -15.33 21.82
CA PHE A 45 3.09 -15.91 20.67
C PHE A 45 3.62 -17.29 20.28
N ASP A 46 4.59 -17.83 21.01
CA ASP A 46 5.15 -19.17 20.77
C ASP A 46 5.76 -19.35 19.37
N LEU A 47 6.23 -18.25 18.78
CA LEU A 47 6.78 -18.22 17.43
C LEU A 47 8.21 -18.79 17.35
N THR A 48 8.83 -19.06 18.50
CA THR A 48 10.15 -19.70 18.60
C THR A 48 10.04 -21.17 19.03
N GLY A 49 8.82 -21.71 19.11
CA GLY A 49 8.49 -23.11 19.44
C GLY A 49 7.78 -23.79 18.26
N ASP A 50 7.08 -24.89 18.50
CA ASP A 50 6.44 -25.71 17.46
C ASP A 50 5.14 -25.09 16.87
N GLY A 51 4.79 -23.85 17.21
CA GLY A 51 3.63 -23.15 16.66
C GLY A 51 2.26 -23.62 17.18
N GLU A 52 2.21 -24.57 18.12
CA GLU A 52 0.96 -25.21 18.62
C GLU A 52 -0.11 -24.19 19.08
N ARG A 53 0.29 -23.03 19.60
CA ARG A 53 -0.65 -21.99 20.04
C ARG A 53 -1.34 -21.24 18.90
N TRP A 54 -0.68 -21.12 17.75
CA TRP A 54 -1.27 -20.55 16.54
C TRP A 54 -2.21 -21.57 15.89
N GLU A 55 -1.78 -22.82 15.77
CA GLU A 55 -2.61 -23.93 15.30
C GLU A 55 -3.90 -24.05 16.14
N ALA A 56 -3.78 -24.09 17.47
CA ALA A 56 -4.94 -24.15 18.38
C ALA A 56 -5.86 -22.92 18.31
N ALA A 57 -5.40 -21.82 17.71
CA ALA A 57 -6.18 -20.62 17.49
C ALA A 57 -6.78 -20.53 16.08
N GLY A 58 -6.52 -21.52 15.21
CA GLY A 58 -6.95 -21.56 13.81
C GLY A 58 -6.03 -20.77 12.86
N GLY A 59 -4.76 -20.63 13.23
CA GLY A 59 -3.70 -19.99 12.45
C GLY A 59 -2.74 -21.01 11.86
N ASP A 60 -3.28 -22.09 11.29
CA ASP A 60 -2.53 -23.22 10.75
C ASP A 60 -1.49 -22.77 9.71
N GLU A 61 -1.84 -21.77 8.88
CA GLU A 61 -0.95 -21.14 7.89
C GLU A 61 0.32 -20.50 8.51
N ILE A 62 0.22 -20.06 9.77
CA ILE A 62 1.31 -19.44 10.53
C ILE A 62 2.10 -20.49 11.32
N SER A 63 1.47 -21.58 11.77
CA SER A 63 2.10 -22.62 12.59
C SER A 63 2.85 -23.68 11.80
N GLU A 64 2.33 -24.12 10.64
CA GLU A 64 2.96 -25.20 9.86
C GLU A 64 4.31 -24.81 9.25
N ALA A 65 4.58 -23.51 9.15
CA ALA A 65 5.63 -23.01 8.28
C ALA A 65 7.01 -22.93 8.95
N SER A 66 7.19 -22.97 10.28
CA SER A 66 8.49 -22.57 10.89
C SER A 66 9.00 -21.19 10.41
N GLU A 67 8.12 -20.41 9.77
CA GLU A 67 8.44 -19.33 8.84
C GLU A 67 7.38 -18.22 8.99
N PHE A 68 6.88 -18.00 10.22
CA PHE A 68 6.03 -16.85 10.50
C PHE A 68 6.64 -15.56 9.95
N SER A 69 7.96 -15.42 10.01
CA SER A 69 8.66 -14.28 9.43
C SER A 69 8.60 -14.25 7.90
N THR A 70 8.65 -15.39 7.20
CA THR A 70 8.44 -15.45 5.74
C THR A 70 7.00 -15.06 5.39
N VAL A 71 6.00 -15.65 6.06
CA VAL A 71 4.58 -15.34 5.83
C VAL A 71 4.27 -13.87 6.15
N LEU A 72 4.85 -13.34 7.23
CA LEU A 72 4.76 -11.92 7.60
C LEU A 72 5.39 -11.03 6.53
N TYR A 73 6.55 -11.41 6.00
CA TYR A 73 7.20 -10.69 4.90
C TYR A 73 6.36 -10.69 3.63
N GLU A 74 5.85 -11.85 3.18
CA GLU A 74 5.05 -11.98 1.96
C GLU A 74 3.81 -11.08 2.01
N LYS A 75 3.11 -11.08 3.15
CA LYS A 75 1.93 -10.23 3.36
C LYS A 75 2.30 -8.74 3.35
N TRP A 76 3.43 -8.36 3.95
CA TRP A 76 3.94 -6.99 3.88
C TRP A 76 4.28 -6.56 2.45
N ALA A 77 4.96 -7.41 1.69
CA ALA A 77 5.33 -7.12 0.30
C ALA A 77 4.10 -6.96 -0.59
N GLU A 78 3.09 -7.82 -0.42
CA GLU A 78 1.82 -7.74 -1.14
C GLU A 78 1.07 -6.45 -0.84
N VAL A 79 0.79 -6.18 0.45
CA VAL A 79 0.03 -4.99 0.85
C VAL A 79 0.80 -3.71 0.52
N LEU A 80 2.12 -3.66 0.72
CA LEU A 80 2.90 -2.48 0.34
C LEU A 80 2.93 -2.25 -1.17
N GLY A 81 3.03 -3.32 -1.97
CA GLY A 81 2.97 -3.20 -3.43
C GLY A 81 1.67 -2.56 -3.90
N GLN A 82 0.54 -2.99 -3.33
CA GLN A 82 -0.77 -2.43 -3.67
C GLN A 82 -1.01 -1.05 -3.06
N ALA A 83 -0.69 -0.87 -1.79
CA ALA A 83 -0.88 0.39 -1.07
C ALA A 83 -0.03 1.50 -1.69
N ALA A 84 1.19 1.21 -2.13
CA ALA A 84 2.04 2.20 -2.79
C ALA A 84 1.44 2.70 -4.13
N GLU A 85 0.73 1.86 -4.86
CA GLU A 85 0.05 2.25 -6.11
C GLU A 85 -1.27 2.99 -5.89
N ASN A 86 -1.93 2.78 -4.75
CA ASN A 86 -3.30 3.24 -4.51
C ASN A 86 -3.42 4.35 -3.44
N LEU A 87 -2.46 4.49 -2.53
CA LEU A 87 -2.47 5.50 -1.48
C LEU A 87 -1.67 6.75 -1.89
N GLU A 88 -2.26 7.92 -1.65
CA GLU A 88 -1.60 9.22 -1.82
C GLU A 88 -0.96 9.68 -0.49
N TRP A 89 -0.02 8.88 0.02
CA TRP A 89 0.75 9.24 1.22
C TRP A 89 1.86 10.23 0.93
N GLU A 90 2.07 11.15 1.86
CA GLU A 90 3.21 12.06 1.86
C GLU A 90 4.52 11.26 2.05
N PRO A 91 5.63 11.70 1.45
CA PRO A 91 6.96 11.11 1.67
C PRO A 91 7.32 10.84 3.12
N ALA A 92 6.95 11.76 4.02
CA ALA A 92 7.21 11.63 5.45
C ALA A 92 6.47 10.45 6.10
N GLN A 93 5.30 10.06 5.59
CA GLN A 93 4.54 8.91 6.08
C GLN A 93 5.22 7.60 5.66
N TRP A 94 5.66 7.51 4.40
CA TRP A 94 6.47 6.40 3.90
C TRP A 94 7.76 6.22 4.71
N GLU A 95 8.49 7.31 4.97
CA GLU A 95 9.70 7.24 5.83
C GLU A 95 9.40 6.81 7.27
N ALA A 96 8.26 7.24 7.83
CA ALA A 96 7.85 6.87 9.18
C ALA A 96 7.54 5.36 9.25
N LEU A 97 6.80 4.84 8.27
CA LEU A 97 6.54 3.42 8.13
C LEU A 97 7.84 2.63 8.01
N TRP A 98 8.79 3.10 7.19
CA TRP A 98 10.09 2.45 7.05
C TRP A 98 10.86 2.35 8.37
N LYS A 99 10.89 3.44 9.14
CA LYS A 99 11.53 3.45 10.48
C LYS A 99 10.87 2.45 11.43
N ASN A 100 9.55 2.29 11.37
CA ASN A 100 8.82 1.31 12.16
C ASN A 100 9.15 -0.12 11.73
N LEU A 101 9.14 -0.42 10.42
CA LEU A 101 9.54 -1.72 9.88
C LEU A 101 10.96 -2.10 10.28
N GLN A 102 11.91 -1.18 10.19
CA GLN A 102 13.29 -1.42 10.66
C GLN A 102 13.35 -1.75 12.16
N LYS A 103 12.55 -1.06 12.97
CA LYS A 103 12.48 -1.32 14.42
C LYS A 103 11.91 -2.71 14.72
N TRP A 104 10.81 -3.08 14.06
CA TRP A 104 10.19 -4.39 14.23
C TRP A 104 11.05 -5.52 13.69
N GLY A 105 11.63 -5.37 12.50
CA GLY A 105 12.56 -6.34 11.90
C GLY A 105 13.75 -6.63 12.81
N ARG A 106 14.36 -5.60 13.41
CA ARG A 106 15.43 -5.78 14.42
C ARG A 106 14.95 -6.54 15.67
N ALA A 107 13.73 -6.29 16.12
CA ALA A 107 13.17 -6.98 17.29
C ALA A 107 12.88 -8.46 17.00
N LEU A 108 12.34 -8.75 15.82
CA LEU A 108 12.08 -10.12 15.35
C LEU A 108 13.38 -10.89 15.06
N SER A 109 14.36 -10.26 14.41
CA SER A 109 15.70 -10.83 14.17
C SER A 109 16.40 -11.21 15.48
N ARG A 110 16.30 -10.41 16.55
CA ARG A 110 16.82 -10.78 17.89
C ARG A 110 16.14 -12.00 18.49
N ALA A 111 14.92 -12.32 18.06
CA ALA A 111 14.19 -13.52 18.46
C ALA A 111 14.44 -14.71 17.51
N GLY A 112 15.30 -14.55 16.49
CA GLY A 112 15.56 -15.57 15.47
C GLY A 112 14.50 -15.64 14.37
N LEU A 113 13.64 -14.62 14.26
CA LEU A 113 12.52 -14.53 13.32
C LEU A 113 12.82 -13.46 12.28
N ASP A 114 13.83 -13.67 11.43
CA ASP A 114 14.19 -12.69 10.41
C ASP A 114 13.25 -12.78 9.20
N PHE A 115 12.96 -11.65 8.54
CA PHE A 115 12.15 -11.54 7.32
C PHE A 115 12.89 -12.15 6.11
N GLY A 116 13.19 -13.45 6.16
CA GLY A 116 13.92 -14.15 5.10
C GLY A 116 15.29 -13.52 4.83
N ASN A 117 16.25 -13.73 5.75
CA ASN A 117 17.69 -13.40 5.65
C ASN A 117 18.06 -12.22 4.73
N ASP A 118 18.39 -11.04 5.25
CA ASP A 118 18.95 -9.84 4.56
C ASP A 118 18.19 -9.30 3.31
N THR A 119 17.61 -10.14 2.45
CA THR A 119 16.91 -9.82 1.20
C THR A 119 15.49 -9.29 1.42
N GLY A 120 14.70 -9.86 2.34
CA GLY A 120 13.30 -9.43 2.50
C GLY A 120 13.17 -7.99 3.00
N MET A 121 14.04 -7.57 3.93
CA MET A 121 14.10 -6.17 4.34
C MET A 121 14.58 -5.25 3.20
N GLY A 122 15.49 -5.71 2.34
CA GLY A 122 15.95 -4.95 1.18
C GLY A 122 14.81 -4.67 0.18
N GLU A 123 13.98 -5.66 -0.11
CA GLU A 123 12.86 -5.52 -1.04
C GLU A 123 11.79 -4.56 -0.49
N LEU A 124 11.47 -4.64 0.80
CA LEU A 124 10.57 -3.68 1.44
C LEU A 124 11.16 -2.25 1.42
N GLN A 125 12.48 -2.11 1.56
CA GLN A 125 13.16 -0.82 1.45
C GLN A 125 12.98 -0.22 0.05
N GLU A 126 13.20 -1.01 -0.99
CA GLU A 126 13.08 -0.56 -2.38
C GLU A 126 11.67 -0.05 -2.68
N VAL A 127 10.64 -0.75 -2.21
CA VAL A 127 9.24 -0.30 -2.33
C VAL A 127 9.07 1.03 -1.61
N VAL A 128 9.48 1.17 -0.35
CA VAL A 128 9.26 2.42 0.39
C VAL A 128 10.12 3.60 -0.13
N GLU A 129 11.34 3.35 -0.61
CA GLU A 129 12.21 4.37 -1.20
C GLU A 129 11.69 4.90 -2.54
N ALA A 130 11.09 4.04 -3.35
CA ALA A 130 10.49 4.43 -4.62
C ALA A 130 9.38 5.48 -4.44
N TYR A 131 8.66 5.46 -3.32
CA TYR A 131 7.54 6.36 -3.04
C TYR A 131 7.86 7.47 -2.03
N SER A 132 8.88 7.31 -1.17
CA SER A 132 9.38 8.38 -0.29
C SER A 132 10.29 9.39 -0.99
N SER A 133 10.97 9.00 -2.08
CA SER A 133 11.84 9.92 -2.83
C SER A 133 11.07 10.93 -3.71
N GLY A 134 9.74 10.84 -3.78
CA GLY A 134 8.91 11.68 -4.66
C GLY A 134 9.18 11.46 -6.14
N ALA A 135 9.87 10.37 -6.52
CA ALA A 135 10.05 10.01 -7.91
C ALA A 135 8.66 9.80 -8.55
N PRO A 136 8.33 10.49 -9.65
CA PRO A 136 6.97 10.57 -10.12
C PRO A 136 6.57 9.21 -10.73
N LYS A 137 5.73 8.47 -10.01
CA LYS A 137 4.79 7.54 -10.63
C LYS A 137 3.35 8.00 -10.42
N GLN A 138 3.11 9.30 -10.42
CA GLN A 138 1.76 9.82 -10.56
C GLN A 138 1.44 10.14 -12.03
N ARG A 139 0.37 9.48 -12.50
CA ARG A 139 -0.53 9.84 -13.60
C ARG A 139 -0.18 9.34 -15.01
N LYS A 140 -0.50 8.05 -15.24
CA LYS A 140 -1.24 7.64 -16.45
C LYS A 140 -2.65 7.17 -16.09
N ARG A 141 -3.39 7.93 -15.28
CA ARG A 141 -4.85 7.92 -15.36
C ARG A 141 -5.24 9.00 -16.36
N LYS A 142 -5.72 8.57 -17.53
CA LYS A 142 -6.42 9.40 -18.50
C LYS A 142 -7.63 10.01 -17.79
N ALA A 143 -7.53 11.25 -17.34
CA ALA A 143 -8.73 12.07 -17.20
C ALA A 143 -9.22 12.40 -18.61
N PRO A 144 -10.53 12.30 -18.89
CA PRO A 144 -11.08 12.76 -20.16
C PRO A 144 -10.78 14.26 -20.27
N VAL A 145 -10.34 14.69 -21.45
CA VAL A 145 -10.23 16.11 -21.78
C VAL A 145 -11.63 16.69 -21.66
N GLU A 146 -11.90 17.40 -20.57
CA GLU A 146 -13.00 18.37 -20.52
C GLU A 146 -12.71 19.41 -21.61
N GLU A 147 -13.64 19.51 -22.56
CA GLU A 147 -13.71 20.56 -23.56
C GLU A 147 -13.59 21.92 -22.85
N ALA A 148 -12.48 22.62 -23.11
CA ALA A 148 -12.39 24.04 -22.83
C ALA A 148 -13.34 24.76 -23.79
N ALA A 149 -14.50 25.14 -23.25
CA ALA A 149 -15.29 26.25 -23.75
C ALA A 149 -14.68 27.59 -23.28
N GLU A 150 -15.03 28.66 -24.00
CA GLU A 150 -14.66 30.09 -23.87
C GLU A 150 -13.40 30.47 -24.65
N GLU A 151 -13.49 30.99 -25.89
CA GLU A 151 -14.11 32.23 -26.43
C GLU A 151 -13.22 33.49 -26.28
N GLU A 152 -13.11 34.19 -27.41
CA GLU A 152 -12.61 35.55 -27.69
C GLU A 152 -11.10 35.81 -27.89
N GLY A 153 -10.81 36.41 -29.05
CA GLY A 153 -9.55 37.06 -29.39
C GLY A 153 -9.35 37.27 -30.89
N GLU A 154 -9.72 38.46 -31.38
CA GLU A 154 -9.44 39.11 -32.68
C GLU A 154 -7.96 38.95 -33.14
N GLU A 155 -7.47 39.08 -34.37
CA GLU A 155 -7.72 39.86 -35.62
C GLU A 155 -7.13 38.96 -36.77
N ASP A 156 -7.39 39.05 -38.07
CA ASP A 156 -7.20 40.17 -39.00
C ASP A 156 -7.47 39.69 -40.46
N GLU A 157 -7.76 40.66 -41.32
CA GLU A 157 -8.02 40.75 -42.78
C GLU A 157 -7.75 39.57 -43.76
N GLU A 158 -8.70 39.31 -44.68
CA GLU A 158 -8.65 39.78 -46.09
C GLU A 158 -9.90 39.36 -46.91
N ASP A 159 -10.51 40.34 -47.58
CA ASP A 159 -11.55 40.20 -48.63
C ASP A 159 -10.93 39.51 -49.88
N PRO A 160 -11.67 38.67 -50.64
CA PRO A 160 -12.31 39.26 -51.83
C PRO A 160 -13.67 38.65 -52.20
N ALA A 161 -14.67 39.52 -52.31
CA ALA A 161 -15.66 39.61 -53.38
C ALA A 161 -16.25 38.33 -54.00
N LYS A 162 -17.55 38.08 -53.75
CA LYS A 162 -18.48 37.68 -54.84
C LYS A 162 -19.96 37.98 -54.54
N LYS A 163 -20.44 39.01 -55.23
CA LYS A 163 -21.84 39.33 -55.60
C LYS A 163 -22.74 38.09 -55.78
N LYS A 164 -23.97 38.12 -55.26
CA LYS A 164 -25.19 38.38 -56.05
C LYS A 164 -26.46 38.43 -55.19
N ARG A 165 -27.35 39.33 -55.64
CA ARG A 165 -28.65 39.75 -55.12
C ARG A 165 -29.73 38.65 -55.17
N ALA A 166 -30.64 38.69 -54.20
CA ALA A 166 -32.09 38.43 -54.31
C ALA A 166 -32.74 39.21 -53.14
N ALA A 167 -33.48 40.30 -53.37
CA ALA A 167 -34.90 40.38 -53.77
C ALA A 167 -35.85 40.05 -52.59
N ASP A 168 -36.41 41.10 -51.97
CA ASP A 168 -37.79 41.27 -51.47
C ASP A 168 -37.87 42.64 -50.75
N ASP A 169 -38.63 43.64 -51.22
CA ASP A 169 -40.10 43.81 -51.11
C ASP A 169 -40.51 44.34 -49.72
N GLU A 170 -40.55 45.67 -49.57
CA GLU A 170 -41.68 46.46 -49.00
C GLU A 170 -41.43 47.98 -49.18
#